data_AF-A0A1G6T4M2-F1
#
_entry.id   AF-A0A1G6T4M2-F1
#
_cell.length_a   1.000
_cell.length_b   1.000
_cell.length_c   1.000
_cell.angle_alpha   90.00
_cell.angle_beta   90.00
_cell.angle_gamma   90.00
#
_symmetry.space_group_name_H-M   'P 1'
#
loop_
_entity.id
_entity.type
_entity.pdbx_description
1 polymer ?
#
loop_
_entity_poly.entity_id
_entity_poly.type
_entity_poly.pdbx_seq_one_letter_code
_entity_poly.pdbx_strand_id
1 'polypeptide(L)'
;MKEAGTWNPLWNGLEELDPEWAEQYMTATMQPYESGVLSPQVVQMLCIAIDAACTHLYEPGVRRHIRTALDIGVTTQEILEVLKIATTVGIHAFNVGLPILREESGAASSVDPS
;
A
#
# COMPACT_ATOMS: atom_id res chain seq x y z
N MET A 1 20.47 -3.84 7.83
CA MET A 1 19.89 -2.50 7.58
C MET A 1 20.64 -1.35 8.25
N LYS A 2 21.08 -1.47 9.53
CA LYS A 2 21.92 -0.45 10.17
C LYS A 2 23.29 -0.29 9.51
N GLU A 3 24.00 -1.39 9.32
CA GLU A 3 25.30 -1.40 8.63
C GLU A 3 25.19 -1.00 7.14
N ALA A 4 24.03 -1.26 6.53
CA ALA A 4 23.72 -0.87 5.16
C ALA A 4 23.22 0.59 5.01
N GLY A 5 23.11 1.35 6.11
CA GLY A 5 22.68 2.75 6.10
C GLY A 5 21.20 2.99 5.77
N THR A 6 20.37 1.95 5.69
CA THR A 6 18.96 2.03 5.28
C THR A 6 17.97 1.97 6.44
N TRP A 7 18.47 1.97 7.69
CA TRP A 7 17.66 1.94 8.90
C TRP A 7 16.69 3.13 8.97
N ASN A 8 15.41 2.83 9.23
CA ASN A 8 14.43 3.87 9.51
C ASN A 8 14.29 4.04 11.04
N PRO A 9 14.55 5.23 11.60
CA PRO A 9 14.45 5.49 13.03
C PRO A 9 13.10 5.15 13.67
N LEU A 10 12.02 5.06 12.87
CA LEU A 10 10.71 4.60 13.36
C LEU A 10 10.74 3.17 13.92
N TRP A 11 11.75 2.36 13.58
CA TRP A 11 11.90 0.99 14.08
C TRP A 11 12.63 0.90 15.43
N ASN A 12 13.22 1.99 15.94
CA ASN A 12 13.97 1.97 17.21
C ASN A 12 13.12 1.43 18.37
N GLY A 13 11.85 1.84 18.45
CA GLY A 13 10.96 1.38 19.52
C GLY A 13 10.65 -0.12 19.45
N LEU A 14 10.59 -0.70 18.26
CA LEU A 14 10.36 -2.15 18.09
C LEU A 14 11.60 -2.95 18.48
N GLU A 15 12.79 -2.47 18.11
CA GLU A 15 14.05 -3.09 18.49
C GLU A 15 14.30 -3.03 20.01
N GLU A 16 13.99 -1.91 20.67
CA GLU A 16 14.12 -1.79 22.13
C GLU A 16 13.21 -2.76 22.90
N LEU A 17 12.04 -3.09 22.34
CA LEU A 17 11.05 -3.96 22.96
C LEU A 17 11.35 -5.45 22.73
N ASP A 18 11.69 -5.82 21.50
CA ASP A 18 12.00 -7.19 21.12
C ASP A 18 12.99 -7.23 19.94
N PRO A 19 14.31 -7.26 20.23
CA PRO A 19 15.34 -7.24 19.20
C PRO A 19 15.27 -8.44 18.25
N GLU A 20 15.00 -9.64 18.79
CA GLU A 20 14.98 -10.88 18.01
C GLU A 20 13.79 -10.88 17.04
N TRP A 21 12.61 -10.49 17.52
CA TRP A 21 11.45 -10.35 16.64
C TRP A 21 11.65 -9.25 15.59
N ALA A 22 12.22 -8.11 15.97
CA ALA A 22 12.48 -7.01 15.05
C ALA A 22 13.42 -7.44 13.92
N GLU A 23 14.50 -8.17 14.24
CA GLU A 23 15.40 -8.74 13.25
C GLU A 23 14.66 -9.71 12.30
N GLN A 24 13.93 -10.68 12.84
CA GLN A 24 13.17 -11.64 12.04
C GLN A 24 12.14 -10.97 11.13
N TYR A 25 11.41 -9.97 11.64
CA TYR A 25 10.45 -9.18 10.89
C TYR A 25 11.12 -8.42 9.75
N MET A 26 12.27 -7.79 10.00
CA MET A 26 13.02 -7.09 8.95
C MET A 26 13.56 -8.06 7.90
N THR A 27 14.11 -9.21 8.29
CA THR A 27 14.54 -10.24 7.34
C THR A 27 13.39 -10.70 6.45
N ALA A 28 12.22 -10.97 7.04
CA ALA A 28 11.04 -11.39 6.29
C ALA A 28 10.53 -10.30 5.32
N THR A 29 10.51 -9.04 5.76
CA THR A 29 10.02 -7.90 4.95
C THR A 29 11.01 -7.43 3.89
N MET A 30 12.30 -7.73 4.02
CA MET A 30 13.34 -7.41 3.03
C MET A 30 13.41 -8.43 1.89
N GLN A 31 12.86 -9.63 2.06
CA GLN A 31 12.91 -10.70 1.06
C GLN A 31 12.41 -10.28 -0.34
N PRO A 32 11.32 -9.49 -0.49
CA PRO A 32 10.91 -8.98 -1.80
C PRO A 32 11.95 -8.05 -2.47
N TYR A 33 12.72 -7.31 -1.67
CA TYR A 33 13.76 -6.41 -2.16
C TYR A 33 15.04 -7.15 -2.56
N GLU A 34 15.37 -8.24 -1.87
CA GLU A 34 16.65 -8.96 -2.02
C GLU A 34 16.56 -10.15 -2.97
N SER A 35 15.36 -10.71 -3.18
CA SER A 35 15.17 -11.92 -4.01
C SER A 35 15.53 -11.75 -5.49
N GLY A 36 15.57 -10.52 -6.00
CA GLY A 36 15.82 -10.20 -7.41
C GLY A 36 14.71 -10.62 -8.38
N VAL A 37 13.59 -11.19 -7.89
CA VAL A 37 12.44 -11.59 -8.71
C VAL A 37 11.72 -10.37 -9.29
N LEU A 38 11.56 -9.32 -8.47
CA LEU A 38 11.06 -8.03 -8.89
C LEU A 38 12.23 -7.05 -9.04
N SER A 39 12.18 -6.21 -10.07
CA SER A 39 13.17 -5.13 -10.16
C SER A 39 12.97 -4.12 -9.02
N PRO A 40 14.03 -3.42 -8.60
CA PRO A 40 13.91 -2.38 -7.56
C PRO A 40 12.86 -1.32 -7.91
N GLN A 41 12.71 -0.97 -9.18
CA GLN A 41 11.68 -0.04 -9.66
C GLN A 41 10.27 -0.55 -9.37
N VAL A 42 9.98 -1.82 -9.70
CA VAL A 42 8.66 -2.42 -9.45
C VAL A 42 8.36 -2.49 -7.96
N VAL A 43 9.34 -2.86 -7.14
CA VAL A 43 9.16 -2.88 -5.68
C VAL A 43 8.79 -1.49 -5.15
N GLN A 44 9.50 -0.43 -5.56
CA GLN A 44 9.16 0.93 -5.12
C GLN A 44 7.78 1.38 -5.60
N MET A 45 7.40 1.07 -6.85
CA MET A 45 6.06 1.37 -7.36
C MET A 45 4.95 0.65 -6.58
N LEU A 46 5.16 -0.60 -6.18
CA LEU A 46 4.22 -1.33 -5.33
C LEU A 46 4.08 -0.69 -3.94
N CYS A 47 5.19 -0.29 -3.32
CA CYS A 47 5.16 0.42 -2.04
C CYS A 47 4.41 1.76 -2.13
N ILE A 48 4.64 2.54 -3.19
CA ILE A 48 3.89 3.78 -3.45
C ILE A 48 2.39 3.48 -3.57
N ALA A 49 2.01 2.44 -4.32
CA ALA A 49 0.59 2.08 -4.52
C ALA A 49 -0.10 1.74 -3.19
N ILE A 50 0.56 0.95 -2.34
CA ILE A 50 0.04 0.51 -1.04
C ILE A 50 -0.10 1.70 -0.09
N ASP A 51 0.95 2.51 0.05
CA ASP A 51 0.95 3.65 0.98
C ASP A 51 -0.02 4.75 0.56
N ALA A 52 -0.22 4.94 -0.75
CA ALA A 52 -1.11 5.96 -1.29
C ALA A 52 -2.59 5.53 -1.36
N ALA A 53 -2.89 4.23 -1.19
CA ALA A 53 -4.26 3.73 -1.23
C ALA A 53 -5.14 4.41 -0.16
N CYS A 54 -6.40 4.70 -0.48
CA CYS A 54 -7.34 5.37 0.43
C CYS A 54 -7.64 4.58 1.71
N THR A 55 -7.32 3.29 1.74
CA THR A 55 -7.40 2.41 2.90
C THR A 55 -6.17 2.50 3.82
N HIS A 56 -5.09 3.14 3.39
CA HIS A 56 -3.85 3.25 4.16
C HIS A 56 -3.37 4.69 4.39
N LEU A 57 -3.25 5.49 3.32
CA LEU A 57 -2.85 6.91 3.35
C LEU A 57 -1.61 7.21 4.23
N TYR A 58 -0.59 6.37 4.14
CA TYR A 58 0.63 6.50 4.94
C TYR A 58 1.63 7.47 4.30
N GLU A 59 1.42 8.77 4.54
CA GLU A 59 2.18 9.87 3.96
C GLU A 59 3.72 9.77 4.10
N PRO A 60 4.29 9.35 5.25
CA PRO A 60 5.73 9.16 5.37
C PRO A 60 6.30 8.11 4.41
N GLY A 61 5.57 7.01 4.22
CA GLY A 61 5.93 5.94 3.29
C GLY A 61 5.86 6.40 1.84
N VAL A 62 4.75 7.05 1.44
CA VAL A 62 4.60 7.65 0.10
C VAL A 62 5.79 8.55 -0.25
N ARG A 63 6.18 9.47 0.66
CA ARG A 63 7.33 10.37 0.40
C ARG A 63 8.65 9.60 0.26
N ARG A 64 8.90 8.62 1.13
CA ARG A 64 10.12 7.82 1.12
C ARG A 64 10.23 7.05 -0.20
N HIS A 65 9.19 6.32 -0.57
CA HIS A 65 9.20 5.46 -1.75
C HIS A 65 9.20 6.25 -3.06
N ILE A 66 8.51 7.40 -3.15
CA ILE A 66 8.63 8.30 -4.31
C ILE A 66 10.07 8.79 -4.47
N ARG A 67 10.73 9.23 -3.39
CA ARG A 67 12.13 9.70 -3.47
C ARG A 67 13.05 8.57 -3.96
N THR A 68 12.97 7.40 -3.35
CA THR A 68 13.79 6.25 -3.75
C THR A 68 13.49 5.81 -5.18
N ALA A 69 12.23 5.82 -5.63
CA ALA A 69 11.86 5.50 -7.01
C ALA A 69 12.52 6.45 -8.03
N LEU A 70 12.50 7.76 -7.75
CA LEU A 70 13.17 8.77 -8.58
C LEU A 70 14.69 8.54 -8.62
N ASP A 71 15.31 8.23 -7.47
CA ASP A 71 16.76 7.98 -7.36
C ASP A 71 17.21 6.77 -8.20
N ILE A 72 16.35 5.77 -8.39
CA ILE A 72 16.62 4.56 -9.19
C ILE A 72 16.06 4.63 -10.63
N GLY A 73 15.66 5.82 -11.08
CA GLY A 73 15.32 6.10 -12.47
C GLY A 73 13.85 5.92 -12.87
N VAL A 74 12.93 5.72 -11.92
CA VAL A 74 11.49 5.76 -12.22
C VAL A 74 11.09 7.21 -12.53
N THR A 75 10.32 7.40 -13.60
CA THR A 75 9.90 8.73 -14.04
C THR A 75 8.72 9.26 -13.22
N THR A 76 8.56 10.58 -13.21
CA THR A 76 7.38 11.22 -12.58
C THR A 76 6.08 10.73 -13.22
N GLN A 77 6.09 10.42 -14.51
CA GLN A 77 4.95 9.92 -15.28
C GLN A 77 4.53 8.52 -14.81
N GLU A 78 5.48 7.60 -14.63
CA GLU A 78 5.21 6.27 -14.07
C GLU A 78 4.67 6.36 -12.65
N ILE A 79 5.24 7.23 -11.81
CA ILE A 79 4.74 7.47 -10.44
C ILE A 79 3.31 8.00 -10.47
N LEU A 80 3.00 8.96 -11.35
CA LEU A 80 1.65 9.49 -11.51
C LEU A 80 0.67 8.39 -11.97
N GLU A 81 1.11 7.46 -12.82
CA GLU A 81 0.29 6.33 -13.25
C GLU A 81 -0.02 5.39 -12.08
N VAL A 82 0.96 5.07 -11.23
CA VAL A 82 0.74 4.32 -9.99
C VAL A 82 -0.28 5.01 -9.08
N LEU A 83 -0.17 6.32 -8.89
CA LEU A 83 -1.12 7.08 -8.06
C LEU A 83 -2.54 7.06 -8.64
N LYS A 84 -2.70 7.15 -9.97
CA LYS A 84 -4.02 7.00 -10.62
C LYS A 84 -4.60 5.61 -10.37
N ILE A 85 -3.79 4.56 -10.48
CA ILE A 85 -4.21 3.18 -10.19
C ILE A 85 -4.66 3.05 -8.73
N ALA A 86 -3.94 3.65 -7.77
CA ALA A 86 -4.32 3.60 -6.36
C ALA A 86 -5.73 4.17 -6.08
N THR A 87 -6.17 5.16 -6.87
CA THR A 87 -7.54 5.71 -6.72
C THR A 87 -8.65 4.73 -7.11
N THR A 88 -8.33 3.72 -7.93
CA THR A 88 -9.31 2.74 -8.41
C THR A 88 -9.87 1.87 -7.28
N VAL A 89 -9.18 1.74 -6.14
CA VAL A 89 -9.67 1.05 -4.94
C VAL A 89 -11.06 1.56 -4.51
N GLY A 90 -11.37 2.85 -4.77
CA GLY A 90 -12.67 3.44 -4.46
C GLY A 90 -13.86 2.77 -5.17
N ILE A 91 -13.66 2.14 -6.33
CA ILE A 91 -14.75 1.47 -7.06
C ILE A 91 -15.35 0.30 -6.29
N HIS A 92 -14.59 -0.29 -5.36
CA HIS A 92 -15.07 -1.41 -4.55
C HIS A 92 -16.27 -1.03 -3.69
N ALA A 93 -16.41 0.24 -3.28
CA ALA A 93 -17.61 0.72 -2.59
C ALA A 93 -18.87 0.56 -3.45
N PHE A 94 -18.79 0.84 -4.76
CA PHE A 94 -19.89 0.61 -5.69
C PHE A 94 -20.15 -0.86 -5.95
N ASN A 95 -19.09 -1.67 -6.11
CA ASN A 95 -19.24 -3.10 -6.35
C ASN A 95 -19.98 -3.81 -5.21
N VAL A 96 -19.79 -3.35 -3.96
CA VAL A 96 -20.53 -3.85 -2.80
C VAL A 96 -21.90 -3.17 -2.67
N GLY A 97 -21.97 -1.85 -2.82
CA GLY A 97 -23.19 -1.09 -2.57
C GLY A 97 -24.30 -1.29 -3.61
N LEU A 98 -23.95 -1.47 -4.89
CA LEU A 98 -24.95 -1.59 -5.96
C LEU A 98 -25.82 -2.87 -5.85
N PRO A 99 -25.26 -4.07 -5.58
CA PRO A 99 -26.08 -5.25 -5.31
C PRO A 99 -27.02 -5.06 -4.12
N ILE A 100 -26.53 -4.52 -3.00
CA ILE A 100 -27.34 -4.25 -1.79
C ILE A 100 -28.49 -3.30 -2.11
N LEU A 101 -28.20 -2.18 -2.80
CA LEU A 101 -29.22 -1.23 -3.21
C LEU A 101 -30.31 -1.88 -4.06
N ARG A 102 -29.93 -2.77 -4.98
CA ARG A 102 -30.89 -3.50 -5.83
C ARG A 102 -31.77 -4.46 -5.03
N GLU A 103 -31.20 -5.14 -4.05
CA GLU A 103 -31.92 -6.04 -3.14
C GLU A 103 -32.96 -5.25 -2.32
N GLU A 104 -32.53 -4.19 -1.65
CA GLU A 104 -33.40 -3.36 -0.81
C GLU A 104 -34.49 -2.66 -1.63
N SER A 105 -34.19 -2.20 -2.86
CA SER A 105 -35.21 -1.59 -3.73
C SER A 105 -36.26 -2.60 -4.21
N GLY A 106 -35.86 -3.85 -4.44
CA GLY A 106 -36.77 -4.94 -4.78
C GLY A 106 -37.63 -5.37 -3.60
N ALA A 107 -37.05 -5.44 -2.40
CA ALA A 107 -37.76 -5.72 -1.15
C ALA A 107 -38.74 -4.60 -0.77
N ALA A 108 -38.35 -3.33 -0.92
CA ALA A 108 -39.24 -2.19 -0.69
C ALA A 108 -40.43 -2.15 -1.67
N SER A 109 -40.24 -2.66 -2.90
CA SER A 109 -41.30 -2.71 -3.91
C SER A 109 -42.28 -3.89 -3.72
N SER A 110 -41.91 -4.91 -2.93
CA SER A 110 -42.79 -6.05 -2.59
C SER A 110 -43.57 -5.87 -1.29
N VAL A 111 -43.25 -4.84 -0.51
CA VAL A 111 -44.01 -4.38 0.66
C VAL A 111 -44.92 -3.23 0.22
N ASP A 112 -45.99 -3.55 -0.53
CA ASP A 112 -47.07 -2.59 -0.79
C ASP A 112 -47.92 -2.42 0.50
N PRO A 113 -48.29 -1.19 0.89
CA PRO A 113 -48.92 -0.90 2.18
C PRO A 113 -50.42 -1.21 2.11
N SER A 114 -50.86 -2.05 3.05
CA SER A 114 -52.27 -2.23 3.39
C SER A 114 -52.95 -0.93 3.80
#